data_AF-A0A392MAV1-F1
#
_entry.id   AF-A0A392MAV1-F1
#
_cell.length_a   1.000
_cell.length_b   1.000
_cell.length_c   1.000
_cell.angle_alpha   90.00
_cell.angle_beta   90.00
_cell.angle_gamma   90.00
#
_symmetry.space_group_name_H-M   'P 1'
#
loop_
_entity.id
_entity.type
_entity.pdbx_description
1 polymer ?
#
loop_
_entity_poly.entity_id
_entity_poly.type
_entity_poly.pdbx_seq_one_letter_code
_entity_poly.pdbx_strand_id
1 'polypeptide(L)'
;MLLGAPRVYELNIPNSDVDVYNIYNDPSKNYSRDSSDDQWIRAIDFTPCSCIGQSSALCVELPSNRDFPNFRENCAHYEESEGQYTLQIGSPFSSNPDVVPMVAPPRGIQIPFDLLFKVNSLVQHGCVSGSELDNDFYRLVDPLRINVDFIEHALEKMYYSKDFCYEPVKWLKDQYRMYLGANAPPRSPTISLDNGLVYIRRAQITPCKVYFCGPEINVSNRVLRHFHEHIDNFLRVSFVDEELDNLYSADLSTRNSERGRTGIYYRILSILMNGLDIGGKKFEFLAFSSSQLRENSLWMFARTTTGLTADSIRAWMGDFSRIRNVAKYAARLGQSFGSSTETLSVSRDEIEIIPDAKVKHGATEYVFSDGIGKISLELARKVAKKCGYDSIPSAFQIRYGGYKGVVAVDPTSSVKLSLRK
;
A
#
# COMPACT_ATOMS: atom_id res chain seq x y z
N MET A 1 0.99 10.89 -21.95
CA MET A 1 1.82 10.78 -20.73
C MET A 1 1.60 9.41 -20.11
N LEU A 2 2.66 8.74 -19.66
CA LEU A 2 2.54 7.41 -19.04
C LEU A 2 1.93 7.52 -17.65
N LEU A 3 0.69 7.06 -17.49
CA LEU A 3 0.00 6.99 -16.19
C LEU A 3 0.59 5.90 -15.28
N GLY A 4 1.23 4.88 -15.85
CA GLY A 4 1.95 3.81 -15.15
C GLY A 4 3.28 3.50 -15.82
N ALA A 5 4.18 2.78 -15.15
CA ALA A 5 5.40 2.29 -15.79
C ALA A 5 5.11 1.06 -16.69
N PRO A 6 5.92 0.80 -17.73
CA PRO A 6 5.78 -0.41 -18.52
C PRO A 6 6.10 -1.66 -17.68
N ARG A 7 5.47 -2.78 -18.01
CA ARG A 7 5.93 -4.08 -17.50
C ARG A 7 7.26 -4.43 -18.16
N VAL A 8 8.25 -4.69 -17.31
CA VAL A 8 9.59 -5.12 -17.70
C VAL A 8 9.73 -6.63 -17.57
N TYR A 9 10.25 -7.26 -18.62
CA TYR A 9 10.54 -8.69 -18.62
C TYR A 9 12.01 -8.91 -18.98
N GLU A 10 12.64 -9.86 -18.30
CA GLU A 10 13.99 -10.31 -18.60
C GLU A 10 13.96 -11.72 -19.17
N LEU A 11 14.82 -12.00 -20.15
CA LEU A 11 14.91 -13.31 -20.75
C LEU A 11 15.74 -14.22 -19.84
N ASN A 12 15.15 -15.34 -19.42
CA ASN A 12 15.82 -16.38 -18.65
C ASN A 12 16.72 -17.20 -19.57
N ILE A 13 17.95 -16.75 -19.80
CA ILE A 13 18.94 -17.52 -20.53
C ILE A 13 19.63 -18.46 -19.53
N PRO A 14 19.57 -19.79 -19.70
CA PRO A 14 20.29 -20.73 -18.84
C PRO A 14 21.79 -20.42 -18.87
N ASN A 15 22.39 -20.20 -17.70
CA ASN A 15 23.83 -19.96 -17.55
C ASN A 15 24.61 -21.28 -17.71
N SER A 16 24.70 -21.82 -18.92
CA SER A 16 25.85 -22.63 -19.36
C SER A 16 25.75 -22.95 -20.87
N ASP A 17 26.88 -22.93 -21.57
CA ASP A 17 27.04 -23.53 -22.90
C ASP A 17 26.76 -25.06 -22.90
N VAL A 18 26.55 -25.66 -21.73
CA VAL A 18 26.22 -27.08 -21.54
C VAL A 18 24.72 -27.34 -21.67
N ASP A 19 23.87 -26.36 -21.37
CA ASP A 19 22.40 -26.51 -21.43
C ASP A 19 21.83 -26.31 -22.83
N VAL A 20 22.48 -25.53 -23.69
CA VAL A 20 22.06 -25.31 -25.08
C VAL A 20 22.13 -26.62 -25.89
N TYR A 21 23.11 -27.49 -25.60
CA TYR A 21 23.22 -28.82 -26.21
C TYR A 21 22.27 -29.87 -25.62
N ASN A 22 21.69 -29.63 -24.43
CA ASN A 22 20.75 -30.55 -23.79
C ASN A 22 19.28 -30.32 -24.18
N ILE A 23 18.93 -29.16 -24.74
CA ILE A 23 17.57 -28.89 -25.24
C ILE A 23 17.18 -29.87 -26.36
N TYR A 24 18.15 -30.31 -27.17
CA TYR A 24 17.93 -31.27 -28.26
C TYR A 24 17.92 -32.75 -27.83
N ASN A 25 18.25 -33.06 -26.56
CA ASN A 25 18.38 -34.43 -26.06
C ASN A 25 17.34 -34.80 -25.00
N ASP A 26 16.45 -33.89 -24.59
CA ASP A 26 15.37 -34.19 -23.65
C ASP A 26 14.13 -34.74 -24.40
N PRO A 27 13.80 -36.04 -24.28
CA PRO A 27 12.67 -36.64 -24.98
C PRO A 27 11.32 -36.02 -24.61
N SER A 28 11.23 -35.31 -23.47
CA SER A 28 10.01 -34.64 -23.01
C SER A 28 9.72 -33.31 -23.73
N LYS A 29 10.71 -32.74 -24.43
CA LYS A 29 10.59 -31.46 -25.16
C LYS A 29 10.46 -31.61 -26.68
N ASN A 30 10.52 -32.85 -27.19
CA ASN A 30 10.45 -33.16 -28.62
C ASN A 30 9.11 -32.80 -29.31
N TYR A 31 8.05 -32.56 -28.54
CA TYR A 31 6.70 -32.27 -29.07
C TYR A 31 6.30 -30.79 -29.01
N SER A 32 7.15 -29.90 -28.51
CA SER A 32 6.88 -28.45 -28.47
C SER A 32 8.05 -27.71 -29.12
N ARG A 33 7.84 -27.29 -30.37
CA ARG A 33 8.86 -26.59 -31.19
C ARG A 33 8.80 -25.07 -31.04
N ASP A 34 7.76 -24.57 -30.37
CA ASP A 34 7.61 -23.16 -30.03
C ASP A 34 8.36 -22.91 -28.71
N SER A 35 9.25 -21.92 -28.71
CA SER A 35 9.83 -21.37 -27.48
C SER A 35 8.68 -20.92 -26.59
N SER A 36 8.38 -21.68 -25.53
CA SER A 36 7.35 -21.33 -24.56
C SER A 36 7.60 -19.93 -24.00
N ASP A 37 6.54 -19.12 -23.84
CA ASP A 37 6.55 -17.83 -23.14
C ASP A 37 7.17 -17.90 -21.73
N ASP A 38 7.35 -19.11 -21.18
CA ASP A 38 8.06 -19.44 -19.94
C ASP A 38 9.55 -18.98 -19.89
N GLN A 39 10.08 -18.42 -20.98
CA GLN A 39 11.42 -17.82 -21.00
C GLN A 39 11.45 -16.39 -20.43
N TRP A 40 10.33 -15.66 -20.44
CA TRP A 40 10.29 -14.27 -19.98
C TRP A 40 9.86 -14.20 -18.51
N ILE A 41 10.74 -13.64 -17.68
CA ILE A 41 10.49 -13.47 -16.24
C ILE A 41 10.16 -12.01 -15.98
N ARG A 42 9.10 -11.77 -15.19
CA ARG A 42 8.76 -10.42 -14.73
C ARG A 42 9.91 -9.84 -13.89
N ALA A 43 10.40 -8.68 -14.28
CA ALA A 43 11.60 -8.06 -13.70
C ALA A 43 11.33 -6.63 -13.17
N ILE A 44 12.31 -6.10 -12.44
CA ILE A 44 12.34 -4.68 -12.05
C ILE A 44 12.96 -3.84 -13.16
N ASP A 45 13.00 -2.53 -12.97
CA ASP A 45 13.72 -1.61 -13.86
C ASP A 45 15.19 -2.01 -14.04
N PHE A 46 15.59 -2.29 -15.28
CA PHE A 46 16.96 -2.69 -15.64
C PHE A 46 17.90 -1.49 -15.86
N THR A 47 17.36 -0.28 -15.90
CA THR A 47 18.15 0.92 -16.19
C THR A 47 18.97 1.34 -14.96
N PRO A 48 20.17 1.91 -15.16
CA PRO A 48 20.91 2.53 -14.06
C PRO A 48 20.04 3.59 -13.38
N CYS A 49 20.08 3.63 -12.03
CA CYS A 49 19.30 4.56 -11.22
C CYS A 49 17.76 4.45 -11.35
N SER A 50 17.23 3.37 -11.93
CA SER A 50 15.78 3.18 -12.10
C SER A 50 15.10 4.33 -12.86
N CYS A 51 15.62 4.64 -14.04
CA CYS A 51 15.14 5.73 -14.91
C CYS A 51 13.75 5.47 -15.50
N ILE A 52 13.34 4.21 -15.74
CA ILE A 52 11.97 3.91 -16.21
C ILE A 52 10.97 4.38 -15.14
N GLY A 53 11.29 4.08 -13.88
CA GLY A 53 10.50 4.51 -12.73
C GLY A 53 10.42 6.03 -12.53
N GLN A 54 11.37 6.79 -13.07
CA GLN A 54 11.39 8.25 -12.98
C GLN A 54 10.76 8.94 -14.20
N SER A 55 10.53 8.20 -15.28
CA SER A 55 10.11 8.74 -16.56
C SER A 55 8.60 8.96 -16.62
N SER A 56 8.21 10.03 -17.30
CA SER A 56 6.82 10.34 -17.65
C SER A 56 6.51 10.08 -19.14
N ALA A 57 7.56 9.86 -19.94
CA ALA A 57 7.51 9.49 -21.36
C ALA A 57 8.65 8.52 -21.69
N LEU A 58 8.45 7.68 -22.70
CA LEU A 58 9.48 6.81 -23.28
C LEU A 58 9.66 7.21 -24.74
N CYS A 59 10.92 7.27 -25.18
CA CYS A 59 11.27 7.53 -26.57
C CYS A 59 11.77 6.23 -27.20
N VAL A 60 11.16 5.83 -28.31
CA VAL A 60 11.57 4.66 -29.10
C VAL A 60 12.00 5.17 -30.47
N GLU A 61 13.29 5.04 -30.77
CA GLU A 61 13.84 5.38 -32.08
C GLU A 61 13.77 4.15 -32.99
N LEU A 62 13.12 4.31 -34.14
CA LEU A 62 12.93 3.24 -35.12
C LEU A 62 13.84 3.47 -36.34
N PRO A 63 14.55 2.43 -36.81
CA PRO A 63 15.44 2.57 -37.96
C PRO A 63 14.64 2.83 -39.25
N SER A 64 15.08 3.79 -40.06
CA SER A 64 14.38 4.23 -41.27
C SER A 64 14.36 3.22 -42.43
N ASN A 65 15.06 2.08 -42.29
CA ASN A 65 15.26 1.10 -43.35
C ASN A 65 14.41 -0.16 -43.22
N ARG A 66 13.36 -0.14 -42.39
CA ARG A 66 12.46 -1.28 -42.20
C ARG A 66 11.02 -0.88 -42.47
N ASP A 67 10.26 -1.83 -42.99
CA ASP A 67 8.81 -1.71 -43.06
C ASP A 67 8.24 -1.91 -41.66
N PHE A 68 7.47 -0.93 -41.20
CA PHE A 68 6.73 -1.00 -39.94
C PHE A 68 5.24 -1.17 -40.20
N PRO A 69 4.51 -1.85 -39.29
CA PRO A 69 3.06 -1.88 -39.36
C PRO A 69 2.50 -0.45 -39.32
N ASN A 70 1.35 -0.24 -39.96
CA ASN A 70 0.70 1.06 -39.96
C ASN A 70 0.34 1.48 -38.52
N PHE A 71 1.05 2.46 -37.97
CA PHE A 71 0.83 2.93 -36.60
C PHE A 71 -0.60 3.46 -36.40
N ARG A 72 -1.21 4.08 -37.41
CA ARG A 72 -2.59 4.60 -37.31
C ARG A 72 -3.62 3.48 -37.14
N GLU A 73 -3.36 2.30 -37.70
CA GLU A 73 -4.24 1.13 -37.59
C GLU A 73 -4.02 0.36 -36.29
N ASN A 74 -2.81 0.42 -35.72
CA ASN A 74 -2.41 -0.40 -34.58
C ASN A 74 -2.35 0.37 -33.25
N CYS A 75 -2.37 1.71 -33.26
CA CYS A 75 -2.32 2.56 -32.08
C CYS A 75 -3.57 3.45 -31.98
N ALA A 76 -4.45 3.15 -31.02
CA ALA A 76 -5.74 3.85 -30.85
C ALA A 76 -5.63 5.36 -30.56
N HIS A 77 -4.48 5.82 -30.07
CA HIS A 77 -4.21 7.21 -29.70
C HIS A 77 -2.90 7.70 -30.31
N TYR A 78 -2.79 7.60 -31.63
CA TYR A 78 -1.64 8.11 -32.38
C TYR A 78 -1.84 9.57 -32.79
N GLU A 79 -0.90 10.44 -32.42
CA GLU A 79 -0.78 11.81 -32.91
C GLU A 79 0.55 11.94 -33.65
N GLU A 80 0.49 12.48 -34.86
CA GLU A 80 1.65 12.69 -35.70
C GLU A 80 2.10 14.14 -35.59
N SER A 81 3.37 14.35 -35.25
CA SER A 81 3.98 15.66 -35.22
C SER A 81 5.23 15.62 -36.10
N GLU A 82 5.27 16.45 -37.15
CA GLU A 82 6.42 16.59 -38.05
C GLU A 82 7.57 17.43 -37.44
N GLY A 83 7.55 17.63 -36.11
CA GLY A 83 8.57 18.37 -35.40
C GLY A 83 9.87 17.57 -35.23
N GLN A 84 11.01 18.25 -35.31
CA GLN A 84 12.29 17.68 -34.86
C GLN A 84 12.35 17.69 -33.34
N TYR A 85 12.49 16.51 -32.74
CA TYR A 85 12.77 16.37 -31.31
C TYR A 85 14.27 16.47 -31.08
N THR A 86 14.69 17.40 -30.22
CA THR A 86 16.07 17.46 -29.74
C THR A 86 16.14 16.78 -28.38
N LEU A 87 16.82 15.64 -28.32
CA LEU A 87 17.06 14.95 -27.06
C LEU A 87 18.09 15.74 -26.23
N GLN A 88 17.73 16.06 -24.99
CA GLN A 88 18.64 16.66 -24.04
C GLN A 88 18.99 15.65 -22.95
N ILE A 89 20.27 15.61 -22.59
CA ILE A 89 20.74 14.73 -21.52
C ILE A 89 20.38 15.38 -20.18
N GLY A 90 19.53 14.69 -19.41
CA GLY A 90 19.15 15.06 -18.05
C GLY A 90 19.84 14.20 -16.99
N SER A 91 19.69 14.60 -15.72
CA SER A 91 20.09 13.78 -14.58
C SER A 91 18.84 13.19 -13.89
N PRO A 92 18.92 11.96 -13.33
CA PRO A 92 17.87 11.44 -12.47
C PRO A 92 17.59 12.41 -11.30
N PHE A 93 16.31 12.63 -10.99
CA PHE A 93 15.89 13.55 -9.93
C PHE A 93 15.51 12.82 -8.64
N SER A 94 15.36 11.50 -8.66
CA SER A 94 14.97 10.74 -7.48
C SER A 94 16.04 10.79 -6.41
N SER A 95 15.64 11.19 -5.21
CA SER A 95 16.44 11.21 -4.00
C SER A 95 16.70 9.83 -3.41
N ASN A 96 15.86 8.85 -3.74
CA ASN A 96 15.99 7.46 -3.31
C ASN A 96 16.02 6.54 -4.55
N PRO A 97 17.11 5.80 -4.78
CA PRO A 97 17.22 4.89 -5.93
C PRO A 97 16.42 3.58 -5.73
N ASP A 98 16.18 3.18 -4.48
CA ASP A 98 15.42 1.95 -4.19
C ASP A 98 13.91 2.18 -4.33
N VAL A 99 13.45 3.42 -4.21
CA VAL A 99 12.02 3.76 -4.20
C VAL A 99 11.81 5.00 -5.07
N VAL A 100 11.78 4.79 -6.39
CA VAL A 100 11.60 5.86 -7.39
C VAL A 100 10.13 5.98 -7.87
N PRO A 101 9.66 7.15 -8.31
CA PRO A 101 10.30 8.45 -8.14
C PRO A 101 10.00 9.01 -6.74
N MET A 102 11.04 9.48 -6.04
CA MET A 102 10.89 10.21 -4.79
C MET A 102 11.71 11.50 -4.82
N VAL A 103 11.06 12.63 -4.58
CA VAL A 103 11.70 13.94 -4.50
C VAL A 103 11.90 14.38 -3.05
N ALA A 104 12.97 15.14 -2.82
CA ALA A 104 13.27 15.74 -1.53
C ALA A 104 13.59 17.23 -1.69
N PRO A 105 13.29 18.06 -0.68
CA PRO A 105 13.64 19.46 -0.70
C PRO A 105 15.17 19.64 -0.71
N PRO A 106 15.68 20.71 -1.36
CA PRO A 106 17.08 21.10 -1.30
C PRO A 106 17.58 21.35 0.12
N ARG A 107 18.90 21.24 0.31
CA ARG A 107 19.54 21.47 1.62
C ARG A 107 19.16 22.84 2.19
N GLY A 108 18.68 22.85 3.43
CA GLY A 108 18.29 24.07 4.15
C GLY A 108 16.81 24.43 4.05
N ILE A 109 16.02 23.72 3.24
CA ILE A 109 14.55 23.85 3.22
C ILE A 109 13.96 22.62 3.91
N GLN A 110 13.11 22.84 4.91
CA GLN A 110 12.37 21.77 5.58
C GLN A 110 10.89 21.88 5.25
N ILE A 111 10.37 20.87 4.56
CA ILE A 111 8.95 20.76 4.24
C ILE A 111 8.33 19.72 5.17
N PRO A 112 7.21 20.04 5.84
CA PRO A 112 6.51 19.06 6.66
C PRO A 112 6.15 17.81 5.86
N PHE A 113 6.15 16.68 6.55
CA PHE A 113 5.85 15.37 5.99
C PHE A 113 4.59 15.37 5.12
N ASP A 114 3.50 15.99 5.56
CA ASP A 114 2.21 15.97 4.87
C ASP A 114 2.25 16.67 3.51
N LEU A 115 2.91 17.83 3.45
CA LEU A 115 3.09 18.58 2.21
C LEU A 115 4.06 17.86 1.28
N LEU A 116 5.17 17.33 1.80
CA LEU A 116 6.13 16.60 0.98
C LEU A 116 5.57 15.28 0.44
N PHE A 117 4.68 14.63 1.19
CA PHE A 117 3.92 13.46 0.73
C PHE A 117 3.03 13.83 -0.47
N LYS A 118 2.31 14.96 -0.39
CA LYS A 118 1.50 15.49 -1.51
C LYS A 118 2.36 15.87 -2.72
N VAL A 119 3.51 16.51 -2.51
CA VAL A 119 4.46 16.86 -3.60
C VAL A 119 4.97 15.60 -4.30
N ASN A 120 5.37 14.57 -3.55
CA ASN A 120 5.77 13.28 -4.12
C ASN A 120 4.60 12.62 -4.88
N SER A 121 3.39 12.65 -4.33
CA SER A 121 2.18 12.16 -5.01
C SER A 121 1.96 12.83 -6.36
N LEU A 122 2.12 14.16 -6.46
CA LEU A 122 1.98 14.90 -7.73
C LEU A 122 3.01 14.45 -8.78
N VAL A 123 4.26 14.21 -8.39
CA VAL A 123 5.29 13.69 -9.31
C VAL A 123 4.95 12.27 -9.77
N GLN A 124 4.58 11.41 -8.83
CA GLN A 124 4.33 9.99 -9.07
C GLN A 124 3.09 9.74 -9.95
N HIS A 125 2.08 10.61 -9.86
CA HIS A 125 0.87 10.55 -10.68
C HIS A 125 0.96 11.41 -11.96
N GLY A 126 2.14 11.94 -12.30
CA GLY A 126 2.35 12.67 -13.53
C GLY A 126 1.60 14.00 -13.60
N CYS A 127 1.44 14.70 -12.48
CA CYS A 127 0.91 16.07 -12.45
C CYS A 127 2.03 17.11 -12.68
N VAL A 128 3.26 16.81 -12.26
CA VAL A 128 4.45 17.65 -12.44
C VAL A 128 5.67 16.79 -12.69
N SER A 129 6.70 17.33 -13.36
CA SER A 129 8.00 16.66 -13.43
C SER A 129 8.81 16.94 -12.17
N GLY A 130 9.48 15.91 -11.65
CA GLY A 130 10.41 16.07 -10.53
C GLY A 130 11.62 16.95 -10.88
N SER A 131 11.96 17.09 -12.17
CA SER A 131 13.04 17.99 -12.63
C SER A 131 12.72 19.47 -12.44
N GLU A 132 11.43 19.84 -12.44
CA GLU A 132 10.97 21.23 -12.32
C GLU A 132 10.82 21.70 -10.85
N LEU A 133 11.08 20.81 -9.89
CA LEU A 133 10.92 21.10 -8.46
C LEU A 133 12.21 21.68 -7.88
N ASP A 134 12.50 22.92 -8.26
CA ASP A 134 13.69 23.65 -7.84
C ASP A 134 13.54 24.34 -6.47
N ASN A 135 14.56 25.12 -6.08
CA ASN A 135 14.54 25.90 -4.83
C ASN A 135 13.34 26.85 -4.73
N ASP A 136 12.90 27.43 -5.85
CA ASP A 136 11.80 28.39 -5.86
C ASP A 136 10.46 27.69 -5.69
N PHE A 137 10.29 26.51 -6.29
CA PHE A 137 9.15 25.63 -5.99
C PHE A 137 9.08 25.30 -4.50
N TYR A 138 10.17 24.81 -3.92
CA TYR A 138 10.17 24.42 -2.51
C TYR A 138 9.94 25.59 -1.54
N ARG A 139 10.36 26.82 -1.89
CA ARG A 139 10.01 28.03 -1.14
C ARG A 139 8.53 28.39 -1.21
N LEU A 140 7.83 28.02 -2.28
CA LEU A 140 6.39 28.26 -2.43
C LEU A 140 5.54 27.22 -1.71
N VAL A 141 6.09 26.03 -1.42
CA VAL A 141 5.42 25.00 -0.60
C VAL A 141 5.95 24.93 0.84
N ASP A 142 6.72 25.94 1.26
CA ASP A 142 7.21 26.09 2.62
C ASP A 142 6.18 26.87 3.47
N PRO A 143 5.58 26.24 4.50
CA PRO A 143 4.57 26.89 5.34
C PRO A 143 5.13 27.99 6.24
N LEU A 144 6.46 28.12 6.37
CA LEU A 144 7.08 29.29 7.01
C LEU A 144 6.97 30.55 6.15
N ARG A 145 6.66 30.40 4.85
CA ARG A 145 6.62 31.48 3.86
C ARG A 145 5.22 31.73 3.32
N ILE A 146 4.46 30.67 3.07
CA ILE A 146 3.13 30.72 2.49
C ILE A 146 2.13 30.14 3.49
N ASN A 147 0.92 30.70 3.53
CA ASN A 147 -0.16 30.16 4.36
C ASN A 147 -0.41 28.68 3.99
N VAL A 148 -0.40 27.80 5.00
CA VAL A 148 -0.51 26.35 4.79
C VAL A 148 -1.79 25.95 4.05
N ASP A 149 -2.92 26.59 4.32
CA ASP A 149 -4.20 26.30 3.67
C ASP A 149 -4.14 26.58 2.16
N PHE A 150 -3.38 27.61 1.76
CA PHE A 150 -3.17 27.95 0.36
C PHE A 150 -2.32 26.88 -0.32
N ILE A 151 -1.26 26.40 0.35
CA ILE A 151 -0.40 25.35 -0.17
C ILE A 151 -1.22 24.07 -0.36
N GLU A 152 -1.94 23.65 0.68
CA GLU A 152 -2.73 22.42 0.64
C GLU A 152 -3.78 22.44 -0.47
N HIS A 153 -4.53 23.54 -0.58
CA HIS A 153 -5.56 23.68 -1.60
C HIS A 153 -4.98 23.75 -3.01
N ALA A 154 -3.85 24.44 -3.21
CA ALA A 154 -3.20 24.51 -4.51
C ALA A 154 -2.66 23.15 -4.97
N LEU A 155 -1.99 22.40 -4.07
CA LEU A 155 -1.48 21.07 -4.40
C LEU A 155 -2.61 20.08 -4.69
N GLU A 156 -3.71 20.16 -3.94
CA GLU A 156 -4.90 19.33 -4.18
C GLU A 156 -5.58 19.69 -5.51
N LYS A 157 -5.72 20.98 -5.82
CA LYS A 157 -6.25 21.46 -7.10
C LYS A 157 -5.39 20.98 -8.29
N MET A 158 -4.07 21.00 -8.14
CA MET A 158 -3.13 20.48 -9.15
C MET A 158 -3.26 18.96 -9.33
N TYR A 159 -3.52 18.22 -8.26
CA TYR A 159 -3.73 16.77 -8.33
C TYR A 159 -5.04 16.43 -9.08
N TYR A 160 -6.13 17.13 -8.76
CA TYR A 160 -7.43 16.84 -9.34
C TYR A 160 -7.65 17.39 -10.76
N SER A 161 -6.83 18.35 -11.23
CA SER A 161 -6.92 18.80 -12.63
C SER A 161 -6.62 17.68 -13.61
N LYS A 162 -5.81 16.68 -13.22
CA LYS A 162 -5.31 15.58 -14.06
C LYS A 162 -4.48 16.02 -15.29
N ASP A 163 -4.33 17.32 -15.49
CA ASP A 163 -3.44 17.93 -16.47
C ASP A 163 -2.00 17.98 -15.94
N PHE A 164 -1.03 17.85 -16.85
CA PHE A 164 0.37 18.04 -16.53
C PHE A 164 0.71 19.53 -16.44
N CYS A 165 1.31 19.94 -15.33
CA CYS A 165 1.76 21.30 -15.08
C CYS A 165 3.24 21.46 -15.47
N TYR A 166 3.48 22.13 -16.61
CA TYR A 166 4.83 22.39 -17.13
C TYR A 166 5.59 23.49 -16.36
N GLU A 167 4.89 24.49 -15.81
CA GLU A 167 5.49 25.63 -15.09
C GLU A 167 4.97 25.71 -13.63
N PRO A 168 5.32 24.77 -12.74
CA PRO A 168 4.70 24.66 -11.41
C PRO A 168 4.90 25.91 -10.53
N VAL A 169 6.06 26.56 -10.61
CA VAL A 169 6.36 27.80 -9.87
C VAL A 169 5.42 28.95 -10.27
N LYS A 170 5.23 29.15 -11.58
CA LYS A 170 4.35 30.20 -12.12
C LYS A 170 2.91 29.89 -11.77
N TRP A 171 2.49 28.65 -11.96
CA TRP A 171 1.15 28.19 -11.63
C TRP A 171 0.79 28.43 -10.15
N LEU A 172 1.68 28.08 -9.22
CA LEU A 172 1.48 28.33 -7.78
C LEU A 172 1.38 29.81 -7.46
N LYS A 173 2.27 30.65 -8.03
CA LYS A 173 2.21 32.12 -7.84
C LYS A 173 0.87 32.69 -8.30
N ASP A 174 0.36 32.24 -9.44
CA ASP A 174 -0.92 32.69 -9.97
C ASP A 174 -2.10 32.21 -9.10
N GLN A 175 -2.08 30.96 -8.62
CA GLN A 175 -3.09 30.49 -7.66
C GLN A 175 -3.08 31.32 -6.37
N TYR A 176 -1.90 31.58 -5.79
CA TYR A 176 -1.81 32.35 -4.54
C TYR A 176 -2.28 33.80 -4.72
N ARG A 177 -1.99 34.44 -5.86
CA ARG A 177 -2.55 35.77 -6.20
C ARG A 177 -4.08 35.75 -6.24
N MET A 178 -4.67 34.71 -6.83
CA MET A 178 -6.13 34.55 -6.86
C MET A 178 -6.71 34.38 -5.46
N TYR A 179 -6.07 33.59 -4.60
CA TYR A 179 -6.54 33.37 -3.23
C TYR A 179 -6.44 34.62 -2.36
N LEU A 180 -5.38 35.42 -2.52
CA LEU A 180 -5.24 36.72 -1.84
C LEU A 180 -6.30 37.74 -2.28
N GLY A 181 -6.78 37.65 -3.53
CA GLY A 181 -7.84 38.52 -4.05
C GLY A 181 -9.26 38.06 -3.69
N ALA A 182 -9.43 36.86 -3.13
CA ALA A 182 -10.74 36.32 -2.75
C ALA A 182 -11.14 36.75 -1.33
N ASN A 183 -12.44 37.06 -1.13
CA ASN A 183 -12.97 37.49 0.17
C ASN A 183 -13.00 36.39 1.25
N ALA A 184 -12.72 35.13 0.89
CA ALA A 184 -12.62 34.02 1.82
C ALA A 184 -11.45 33.11 1.43
N PRO A 185 -10.57 32.74 2.38
CA PRO A 185 -9.53 31.76 2.11
C PRO A 185 -10.15 30.41 1.72
N PRO A 186 -9.48 29.62 0.87
CA PRO A 186 -9.91 28.26 0.58
C PRO A 186 -10.00 27.47 1.89
N ARG A 187 -11.13 26.78 2.10
CA ARG A 187 -11.31 25.93 3.27
C ARG A 187 -10.44 24.67 3.13
N SER A 188 -9.91 24.20 4.24
CA SER A 188 -9.27 22.89 4.30
C SER A 188 -10.23 21.82 3.76
N PRO A 189 -9.75 20.86 2.95
CA PRO A 189 -10.60 19.82 2.36
C PRO A 189 -10.93 18.71 3.37
N THR A 190 -10.33 18.73 4.56
CA THR A 190 -10.47 17.68 5.57
C THR A 190 -11.86 17.71 6.19
N ILE A 191 -12.64 16.66 5.91
CA ILE A 191 -13.98 16.47 6.45
C ILE A 191 -13.86 15.82 7.84
N SER A 192 -14.69 16.24 8.79
CA SER A 192 -14.83 15.54 10.06
C SER A 192 -15.37 14.13 9.80
N LEU A 193 -14.62 13.10 10.19
CA LEU A 193 -15.03 11.71 9.98
C LEU A 193 -15.98 11.21 11.07
N ASP A 194 -16.85 10.27 10.69
CA ASP A 194 -17.69 9.53 11.64
C ASP A 194 -16.85 8.65 12.58
N ASN A 195 -17.43 8.32 13.74
CA ASN A 195 -16.82 7.45 14.74
C ASN A 195 -16.41 6.09 14.14
N GLY A 196 -15.11 5.81 14.14
CA GLY A 196 -14.55 4.54 13.64
C GLY A 196 -13.94 4.60 12.25
N LEU A 197 -13.92 5.77 11.60
CA LEU A 197 -13.16 6.03 10.38
C LEU A 197 -11.88 6.81 10.69
N VAL A 198 -10.83 6.57 9.91
CA VAL A 198 -9.53 7.24 10.04
C VAL A 198 -8.96 7.55 8.66
N TYR A 199 -8.30 8.70 8.54
CA TYR A 199 -7.52 9.06 7.36
C TYR A 199 -6.17 8.37 7.41
N ILE A 200 -5.85 7.59 6.39
CA ILE A 200 -4.61 6.82 6.30
C ILE A 200 -3.94 7.06 4.96
N ARG A 201 -2.64 7.36 5.00
CA ARG A 201 -1.81 7.45 3.80
C ARG A 201 -1.41 6.06 3.34
N ARG A 202 -1.31 5.89 2.01
CA ARG A 202 -0.94 4.63 1.39
C ARG A 202 0.25 4.81 0.46
N ALA A 203 1.17 3.86 0.45
CA ALA A 203 2.22 3.74 -0.56
C ALA A 203 2.00 2.45 -1.36
N GLN A 204 1.79 2.58 -2.66
CA GLN A 204 1.73 1.46 -3.60
C GLN A 204 3.08 1.32 -4.29
N ILE A 205 3.66 0.14 -4.19
CA ILE A 205 5.01 -0.15 -4.69
C ILE A 205 4.86 -1.16 -5.80
N THR A 206 5.28 -0.75 -7.00
CA THR A 206 5.34 -1.60 -8.18
C THR A 206 6.79 -2.05 -8.43
N PRO A 207 7.01 -2.99 -9.36
CA PRO A 207 8.36 -3.37 -9.77
C PRO A 207 9.23 -2.18 -10.21
N CYS A 208 8.64 -1.17 -10.87
CA CYS A 208 9.38 -0.02 -11.40
C CYS A 208 9.13 1.29 -10.63
N LYS A 209 8.01 1.46 -9.93
CA LYS A 209 7.59 2.75 -9.36
C LYS A 209 7.09 2.65 -7.91
N VAL A 210 6.93 3.81 -7.28
CA VAL A 210 6.13 4.01 -6.07
C VAL A 210 5.07 5.08 -6.32
N TYR A 211 3.90 4.91 -5.70
CA TYR A 211 2.80 5.86 -5.72
C TYR A 211 2.33 6.13 -4.28
N PHE A 212 2.33 7.40 -3.90
CA PHE A 212 1.82 7.88 -2.63
C PHE A 212 0.39 8.34 -2.83
N CYS A 213 -0.52 7.72 -2.09
CA CYS A 213 -1.95 7.92 -2.22
C CYS A 213 -2.56 8.38 -0.90
N GLY A 214 -3.67 9.10 -1.02
CA GLY A 214 -4.46 9.55 0.11
C GLY A 214 -4.00 10.89 0.69
N PRO A 215 -4.37 11.18 1.94
CA PRO A 215 -4.98 10.25 2.91
C PRO A 215 -6.37 9.73 2.50
N GLU A 216 -6.55 8.41 2.52
CA GLU A 216 -7.79 7.72 2.21
C GLU A 216 -8.59 7.43 3.49
N ILE A 217 -9.92 7.43 3.39
CA ILE A 217 -10.80 7.05 4.50
C ILE A 217 -10.74 5.52 4.65
N ASN A 218 -10.31 5.05 5.81
CA ASN A 218 -10.20 3.63 6.13
C ASN A 218 -10.98 3.34 7.42
N VAL A 219 -11.56 2.14 7.50
CA VAL A 219 -12.17 1.66 8.75
C VAL A 219 -11.08 1.44 9.78
N SER A 220 -11.26 2.01 10.97
CA SER A 220 -10.31 1.91 12.06
C SER A 220 -10.16 0.48 12.58
N ASN A 221 -9.07 0.22 13.28
CA ASN A 221 -8.81 -1.06 13.95
C ASN A 221 -8.30 -0.81 15.37
N ARG A 222 -8.12 -1.88 16.15
CA ARG A 222 -7.76 -1.77 17.56
C ARG A 222 -6.46 -1.00 17.78
N VAL A 223 -5.48 -1.17 16.89
CA VAL A 223 -4.19 -0.48 16.97
C VAL A 223 -4.36 1.00 16.66
N LEU A 224 -5.02 1.33 15.54
CA LEU A 224 -5.23 2.72 15.12
C LEU A 224 -6.07 3.52 16.14
N ARG A 225 -7.04 2.88 16.80
CA ARG A 225 -7.81 3.52 17.89
C ARG A 225 -6.95 3.84 19.11
N HIS A 226 -6.12 2.88 19.52
CA HIS A 226 -5.28 3.07 20.70
C HIS A 226 -4.21 4.15 20.47
N PHE A 227 -3.58 4.13 19.28
CA PHE A 227 -2.53 5.07 18.89
C PHE A 227 -3.06 6.20 17.99
N HIS A 228 -4.28 6.68 18.24
CA HIS A 228 -4.94 7.67 17.38
C HIS A 228 -4.22 9.03 17.35
N GLU A 229 -3.49 9.38 18.40
CA GLU A 229 -2.66 10.60 18.46
C GLU A 229 -1.44 10.52 17.51
N HIS A 230 -1.13 9.34 16.97
CA HIS A 230 0.00 9.08 16.09
C HIS A 230 -0.44 8.52 14.73
N ILE A 231 -1.66 8.83 14.27
CA ILE A 231 -2.18 8.35 12.99
C ILE A 231 -1.26 8.71 11.81
N ASP A 232 -0.68 9.91 11.81
CA ASP A 232 0.26 10.35 10.77
C ASP A 232 1.60 9.61 10.78
N ASN A 233 1.84 8.73 11.75
CA ASN A 233 2.99 7.84 11.80
C ASN A 233 2.67 6.45 11.25
N PHE A 234 1.41 6.14 10.94
CA PHE A 234 1.03 4.91 10.24
C PHE A 234 1.04 5.12 8.73
N LEU A 235 1.59 4.13 8.02
CA LEU A 235 1.56 4.06 6.56
C LEU A 235 1.06 2.69 6.14
N ARG A 236 0.05 2.65 5.26
CA ARG A 236 -0.36 1.41 4.61
C ARG A 236 0.52 1.21 3.38
N VAL A 237 1.17 0.06 3.27
CA VAL A 237 2.01 -0.26 2.10
C VAL A 237 1.37 -1.42 1.35
N SER A 238 1.32 -1.34 0.02
CA SER A 238 0.84 -2.40 -0.86
C SER A 238 1.86 -2.69 -1.95
N PHE A 239 2.13 -3.96 -2.23
CA PHE A 239 2.95 -4.41 -3.35
C PHE A 239 2.06 -4.91 -4.48
N VAL A 240 2.06 -4.21 -5.60
CA VAL A 240 1.17 -4.42 -6.75
C VAL A 240 1.98 -4.44 -8.04
N ASP A 241 1.43 -4.94 -9.15
CA ASP A 241 2.05 -4.79 -10.48
C ASP A 241 1.77 -3.39 -11.04
N GLU A 242 2.29 -3.08 -12.24
CA GLU A 242 2.20 -1.72 -12.82
C GLU A 242 0.76 -1.24 -13.08
N GLU A 243 -0.17 -2.16 -13.32
CA GLU A 243 -1.60 -1.92 -13.49
C GLU A 243 -2.36 -1.86 -12.15
N LEU A 244 -1.62 -1.90 -11.03
CA LEU A 244 -2.13 -1.88 -9.66
C LEU A 244 -2.86 -3.16 -9.23
N ASP A 245 -2.76 -4.23 -10.02
CA ASP A 245 -3.21 -5.57 -9.68
C ASP A 245 -2.26 -6.27 -8.70
N ASN A 246 -2.70 -7.38 -8.10
CA ASN A 246 -1.85 -8.15 -7.20
C ASN A 246 -0.70 -8.81 -7.96
N LEU A 247 0.51 -8.75 -7.38
CA LEU A 247 1.61 -9.64 -7.74
C LEU A 247 1.29 -11.09 -7.34
N TYR A 248 1.62 -12.04 -8.21
CA TYR A 248 1.40 -13.46 -8.02
C TYR A 248 2.70 -14.20 -7.66
N SER A 249 2.57 -15.46 -7.22
CA SER A 249 3.74 -16.27 -6.86
C SER A 249 4.71 -16.47 -8.03
N ALA A 250 4.21 -16.50 -9.27
CA ALA A 250 5.03 -16.63 -10.47
C ALA A 250 5.93 -15.41 -10.69
N ASP A 251 5.51 -14.22 -10.27
CA ASP A 251 6.29 -12.98 -10.41
C ASP A 251 7.41 -12.89 -9.37
N LEU A 252 7.30 -13.64 -8.27
CA LEU A 252 8.25 -13.62 -7.15
C LEU A 252 9.24 -14.80 -7.17
N SER A 253 8.93 -15.85 -7.93
CA SER A 253 9.72 -17.08 -7.96
C SER A 253 9.72 -17.74 -9.33
N THR A 254 10.90 -18.19 -9.75
CA THR A 254 11.11 -18.84 -11.05
C THR A 254 11.22 -20.34 -10.84
N ARG A 255 10.51 -21.14 -11.64
CA ARG A 255 10.54 -22.62 -11.53
C ARG A 255 11.89 -23.23 -11.92
N ASN A 256 12.73 -22.50 -12.68
CA ASN A 256 13.89 -23.04 -13.40
C ASN A 256 15.25 -22.42 -13.04
N SER A 257 15.38 -21.62 -11.97
CA SER A 257 16.69 -21.03 -11.58
C SER A 257 17.22 -21.59 -10.26
N GLU A 258 18.54 -21.74 -10.17
CA GLU A 258 19.25 -22.14 -8.93
C GLU A 258 19.02 -21.16 -7.76
N ARG A 259 18.62 -19.90 -8.05
CA ARG A 259 18.32 -18.85 -7.06
C ARG A 259 16.85 -18.77 -6.65
N GLY A 260 15.92 -19.36 -7.41
CA GLY A 260 14.49 -19.49 -7.11
C GLY A 260 13.66 -18.21 -6.90
N ARG A 261 14.26 -17.01 -6.88
CA ARG A 261 13.62 -15.71 -6.54
C ARG A 261 13.96 -14.64 -7.55
N THR A 262 12.98 -13.82 -7.92
CA THR A 262 13.11 -12.73 -8.91
C THR A 262 13.67 -11.43 -8.31
N GLY A 263 14.05 -10.47 -9.16
CA GLY A 263 14.41 -9.12 -8.71
C GLY A 263 13.28 -8.43 -7.94
N ILE A 264 12.01 -8.72 -8.27
CA ILE A 264 10.84 -8.20 -7.57
C ILE A 264 10.81 -8.69 -6.12
N TYR A 265 11.11 -9.96 -5.89
CA TYR A 265 11.21 -10.52 -4.52
C TYR A 265 12.25 -9.75 -3.68
N TYR A 266 13.43 -9.51 -4.23
CA TYR A 266 14.49 -8.80 -3.51
C TYR A 266 14.16 -7.31 -3.28
N ARG A 267 13.49 -6.66 -4.23
CA ARG A 267 12.96 -5.29 -4.05
C ARG A 267 11.98 -5.23 -2.88
N ILE A 268 11.01 -6.15 -2.83
CA ILE A 268 10.04 -6.24 -1.72
C ILE A 268 10.78 -6.50 -0.40
N LEU A 269 11.69 -7.47 -0.38
CA LEU A 269 12.44 -7.84 0.82
C LEU A 269 13.29 -6.66 1.35
N SER A 270 13.95 -5.92 0.46
CA SER A 270 14.74 -4.73 0.82
C SER A 270 13.87 -3.69 1.54
N ILE A 271 12.68 -3.40 1.00
CA ILE A 271 11.75 -2.42 1.58
C ILE A 271 11.21 -2.91 2.93
N LEU A 272 10.92 -4.19 3.06
CA LEU A 272 10.48 -4.78 4.33
C LEU A 272 11.57 -4.72 5.42
N MET A 273 12.84 -4.88 5.05
CA MET A 273 13.98 -4.90 5.98
C MET A 273 14.47 -3.50 6.34
N ASN A 274 14.56 -2.61 5.35
CA ASN A 274 15.16 -1.28 5.50
C ASN A 274 14.13 -0.20 5.88
N GLY A 275 12.86 -0.43 5.55
CA GLY A 275 11.79 0.54 5.71
C GLY A 275 11.72 1.55 4.57
N LEU A 276 10.91 2.61 4.74
CA LEU A 276 10.73 3.70 3.80
C LEU A 276 11.00 5.05 4.48
N ASP A 277 11.93 5.83 3.95
CA ASP A 277 12.21 7.18 4.42
C ASP A 277 11.43 8.22 3.60
N ILE A 278 10.38 8.79 4.19
CA ILE A 278 9.52 9.77 3.53
C ILE A 278 9.47 11.03 4.39
N GLY A 279 10.00 12.15 3.88
CA GLY A 279 9.94 13.45 4.53
C GLY A 279 10.44 13.48 5.98
N GLY A 280 11.57 12.83 6.24
CA GLY A 280 12.19 12.75 7.57
C GLY A 280 11.54 11.73 8.52
N LYS A 281 10.48 11.03 8.08
CA LYS A 281 9.90 9.89 8.80
C LYS A 281 10.40 8.58 8.20
N LYS A 282 11.04 7.75 9.04
CA LYS A 282 11.42 6.39 8.69
C LYS A 282 10.32 5.40 9.07
N PHE A 283 9.60 4.88 8.09
CA PHE A 283 8.52 3.90 8.28
C PHE A 283 9.09 2.48 8.27
N GLU A 284 8.94 1.77 9.38
CA GLU A 284 9.45 0.41 9.57
C GLU A 284 8.30 -0.60 9.59
N PHE A 285 8.57 -1.84 9.20
CA PHE A 285 7.57 -2.91 9.19
C PHE A 285 6.89 -3.08 10.56
N LEU A 286 5.56 -3.00 10.59
CA LEU A 286 4.76 -3.19 11.79
C LEU A 286 4.10 -4.57 11.81
N ALA A 287 3.09 -4.79 10.97
CA ALA A 287 2.40 -6.07 10.83
C ALA A 287 1.42 -6.03 9.65
N PHE A 288 0.76 -7.16 9.38
CA PHE A 288 -0.36 -7.28 8.46
C PHE A 288 -1.44 -8.17 9.05
N SER A 289 -2.69 -7.96 8.65
CA SER A 289 -3.78 -8.93 8.87
C SER A 289 -3.90 -9.92 7.73
N SER A 290 -4.66 -11.01 7.91
CA SER A 290 -4.85 -12.01 6.85
C SER A 290 -5.56 -11.49 5.62
N SER A 291 -6.43 -10.48 5.74
CA SER A 291 -7.05 -9.83 4.57
C SER A 291 -6.03 -8.98 3.82
N GLN A 292 -5.25 -8.20 4.54
CA GLN A 292 -4.20 -7.37 3.95
C GLN A 292 -3.14 -8.21 3.25
N LEU A 293 -2.76 -9.36 3.82
CA LEU A 293 -1.82 -10.27 3.19
C LEU A 293 -2.32 -10.79 1.83
N ARG A 294 -3.63 -11.02 1.68
CA ARG A 294 -4.23 -11.42 0.38
C ARG A 294 -4.24 -10.28 -0.64
N GLU A 295 -4.21 -9.05 -0.17
CA GLU A 295 -4.11 -7.82 -0.98
C GLU A 295 -2.64 -7.35 -1.09
N ASN A 296 -1.67 -8.22 -0.79
CA ASN A 296 -0.24 -7.91 -0.76
C ASN A 296 0.09 -6.60 0.01
N SER A 297 -0.62 -6.38 1.11
CA SER A 297 -0.54 -5.14 1.90
C SER A 297 -0.20 -5.37 3.36
N LEU A 298 0.35 -4.32 3.97
CA LEU A 298 0.82 -4.32 5.35
C LEU A 298 0.79 -2.91 5.95
N TRP A 299 1.04 -2.85 7.25
CA TRP A 299 1.26 -1.61 7.99
C TRP A 299 2.76 -1.41 8.23
N MET A 300 3.20 -0.17 8.02
CA MET A 300 4.45 0.34 8.54
C MET A 300 4.19 1.46 9.54
N PHE A 301 5.15 1.71 10.42
CA PHE A 301 5.06 2.75 11.44
C PHE A 301 6.36 3.54 11.53
N ALA A 302 6.25 4.86 11.57
CA ALA A 302 7.37 5.76 11.78
C ALA A 302 7.55 6.08 13.26
N ARG A 303 8.80 6.04 13.73
CA ARG A 303 9.13 6.40 15.12
C ARG A 303 8.60 7.80 15.47
N THR A 304 7.97 7.92 16.64
CA THR A 304 7.49 9.22 17.14
C THR A 304 8.61 9.98 17.85
N THR A 305 8.43 11.29 18.02
CA THR A 305 9.31 12.12 18.85
C THR A 305 9.35 11.68 20.31
N THR A 306 8.28 11.02 20.80
CA THR A 306 8.19 10.42 22.13
C THR A 306 8.93 9.08 22.25
N GLY A 307 9.50 8.57 21.15
CA GLY A 307 10.28 7.33 21.12
C GLY A 307 9.48 6.06 20.86
N LEU A 308 8.16 6.16 20.63
CA LEU A 308 7.33 5.01 20.27
C LEU A 308 7.77 4.43 18.92
N THR A 309 7.97 3.11 18.85
CA THR A 309 8.40 2.41 17.63
C THR A 309 7.41 1.31 17.22
N ALA A 310 7.62 0.73 16.04
CA ALA A 310 6.88 -0.45 15.60
C ALA A 310 7.02 -1.61 16.60
N ASP A 311 8.20 -1.78 17.23
CA ASP A 311 8.43 -2.78 18.28
C ASP A 311 7.61 -2.52 19.53
N SER A 312 7.53 -1.27 19.98
CA SER A 312 6.69 -0.89 21.12
C SER A 312 5.23 -1.24 20.87
N ILE A 313 4.73 -0.99 19.65
CA ILE A 313 3.36 -1.34 19.27
C ILE A 313 3.19 -2.87 19.25
N ARG A 314 4.12 -3.62 18.64
CA ARG A 314 4.06 -5.10 18.63
C ARG A 314 4.07 -5.69 20.05
N ALA A 315 4.86 -5.14 20.96
CA ALA A 315 4.88 -5.55 22.37
C ALA A 315 3.55 -5.26 23.08
N TRP A 316 2.92 -4.12 22.78
CA TRP A 316 1.60 -3.77 23.31
C TRP A 316 0.48 -4.70 22.80
N MET A 317 0.60 -5.22 21.58
CA MET A 317 -0.42 -6.09 20.98
C MET A 317 -0.61 -7.42 21.71
N GLY A 318 0.39 -7.87 22.46
CA GLY A 318 0.33 -9.06 23.31
C GLY A 318 1.66 -9.81 23.40
N ASP A 319 1.72 -10.78 24.31
CA ASP A 319 2.86 -11.69 24.42
C ASP A 319 2.71 -12.87 23.44
N PHE A 320 3.54 -12.88 22.42
CA PHE A 320 3.61 -13.93 21.40
C PHE A 320 4.88 -14.78 21.52
N SER A 321 5.71 -14.61 22.57
CA SER A 321 7.00 -15.28 22.74
C SER A 321 6.93 -16.81 22.68
N ARG A 322 5.78 -17.39 23.07
CA ARG A 322 5.56 -18.84 23.07
C ARG A 322 5.28 -19.43 21.68
N ILE A 323 5.01 -18.59 20.67
CA ILE A 323 4.67 -19.03 19.32
C ILE A 323 5.95 -19.13 18.47
N ARG A 324 6.47 -20.36 18.30
CA ARG A 324 7.69 -20.59 17.49
C ARG A 324 7.45 -20.64 15.98
N ASN A 325 6.23 -20.96 15.56
CA ASN A 325 5.90 -21.03 14.13
C ASN A 325 5.61 -19.62 13.59
N VAL A 326 6.40 -19.18 12.60
CA VAL A 326 6.35 -17.81 12.04
C VAL A 326 4.98 -17.50 11.43
N ALA A 327 4.38 -18.43 10.68
CA ALA A 327 3.06 -18.21 10.07
C ALA A 327 1.97 -18.04 11.14
N LYS A 328 1.99 -18.87 12.18
CA LYS A 328 1.07 -18.76 13.32
C LYS A 328 1.30 -17.47 14.11
N TYR A 329 2.56 -17.07 14.29
CA TYR A 329 2.93 -15.81 14.94
C TYR A 329 2.35 -14.61 14.18
N ALA A 330 2.63 -14.52 12.88
CA ALA A 330 2.14 -13.44 12.02
C ALA A 330 0.60 -13.39 11.98
N ALA A 331 -0.05 -14.55 11.86
CA ALA A 331 -1.51 -14.63 11.86
C ALA A 331 -2.14 -14.16 13.19
N ARG A 332 -1.47 -14.40 14.33
CA ARG A 332 -1.94 -13.96 15.65
C ARG A 332 -1.69 -12.47 15.89
N LEU A 333 -0.50 -11.98 15.54
CA LEU A 333 -0.17 -10.56 15.56
C LEU A 333 -1.16 -9.76 14.71
N GLY A 334 -1.46 -10.23 13.50
CA GLY A 334 -2.37 -9.59 12.55
C GLY A 334 -3.84 -9.49 12.98
N GLN A 335 -4.27 -10.14 14.06
CA GLN A 335 -5.66 -10.10 14.49
C GLN A 335 -6.12 -8.70 14.93
N SER A 336 -5.20 -7.92 15.52
CA SER A 336 -5.46 -6.55 15.98
C SER A 336 -5.59 -5.52 14.85
N PHE A 337 -5.13 -5.87 13.64
CA PHE A 337 -5.21 -5.02 12.44
C PHE A 337 -6.42 -5.29 11.55
N GLY A 338 -7.28 -6.25 11.92
CA GLY A 338 -8.53 -6.40 11.19
C GLY A 338 -9.45 -5.21 11.43
N SER A 339 -10.00 -4.67 10.34
CA SER A 339 -11.05 -3.67 10.39
C SER A 339 -12.17 -4.13 11.31
N SER A 340 -12.50 -3.30 12.29
CA SER A 340 -13.52 -3.59 13.28
C SER A 340 -14.06 -2.29 13.86
N THR A 341 -15.36 -2.20 14.02
CA THR A 341 -15.98 -1.11 14.78
C THR A 341 -15.89 -1.46 16.26
N GLU A 342 -15.38 -0.55 17.08
CA GLU A 342 -15.41 -0.73 18.53
C GLU A 342 -16.85 -0.60 19.04
N THR A 343 -17.38 -1.69 19.56
CA THR A 343 -18.73 -1.70 20.14
C THR A 343 -18.63 -1.41 21.63
N LEU A 344 -18.54 -2.40 22.51
CA LEU A 344 -18.56 -2.16 23.95
C LEU A 344 -17.39 -2.86 24.63
N SER A 345 -16.83 -2.21 25.66
CA SER A 345 -15.89 -2.87 26.56
C SER A 345 -16.65 -3.86 27.43
N VAL A 346 -16.18 -5.10 27.45
CA VAL A 346 -16.65 -6.17 28.33
C VAL A 346 -15.44 -6.60 29.17
N SER A 347 -15.58 -6.50 30.48
CA SER A 347 -14.51 -6.86 31.43
C SER A 347 -14.42 -8.39 31.62
N ARG A 348 -13.34 -8.86 32.25
CA ARG A 348 -13.07 -10.31 32.40
C ARG A 348 -14.03 -10.98 33.38
N ASP A 349 -14.55 -10.24 34.34
CA ASP A 349 -15.58 -10.66 35.30
C ASP A 349 -16.98 -10.74 34.67
N GLU A 350 -17.16 -10.16 33.48
CA GLU A 350 -18.41 -10.19 32.74
C GLU A 350 -18.47 -11.30 31.66
N ILE A 351 -17.43 -12.15 31.61
CA ILE A 351 -17.36 -13.28 30.69
C ILE A 351 -17.35 -14.61 31.43
N GLU A 352 -17.86 -15.64 30.78
CA GLU A 352 -17.70 -17.02 31.21
C GLU A 352 -17.08 -17.88 30.10
N ILE A 353 -16.34 -18.92 30.49
CA ILE A 353 -15.83 -19.92 29.56
C ILE A 353 -16.70 -21.18 29.68
N ILE A 354 -17.37 -21.54 28.59
CA ILE A 354 -18.26 -22.69 28.52
C ILE A 354 -17.62 -23.84 27.71
N PRO A 355 -17.89 -25.11 28.06
CA PRO A 355 -17.29 -26.26 27.39
C PRO A 355 -17.93 -26.50 26.03
N ASP A 356 -17.13 -26.77 24.99
CA ASP A 356 -17.63 -27.10 23.67
C ASP A 356 -18.72 -28.18 23.65
N ALA A 357 -19.70 -27.99 22.77
CA ALA A 357 -20.71 -28.99 22.46
C ALA A 357 -20.03 -30.13 21.68
N LYS A 358 -19.81 -31.24 22.38
CA LYS A 358 -19.09 -32.41 21.88
C LYS A 358 -20.02 -33.62 21.80
N VAL A 359 -19.94 -34.37 20.71
CA VAL A 359 -20.60 -35.68 20.58
C VAL A 359 -19.56 -36.73 20.22
N LYS A 360 -19.61 -37.88 20.88
CA LYS A 360 -18.77 -39.04 20.55
C LYS A 360 -19.54 -39.96 19.63
N HIS A 361 -18.93 -40.33 18.50
CA HIS A 361 -19.42 -41.37 17.61
C HIS A 361 -18.31 -42.40 17.41
N GLY A 362 -18.42 -43.54 18.09
CA GLY A 362 -17.34 -44.53 18.18
C GLY A 362 -16.11 -43.97 18.91
N ALA A 363 -14.94 -44.07 18.26
CA ALA A 363 -13.68 -43.55 18.79
C ALA A 363 -13.44 -42.05 18.49
N THR A 364 -14.28 -41.42 17.67
CA THR A 364 -14.09 -40.04 17.22
C THR A 364 -14.96 -39.07 18.02
N GLU A 365 -14.35 -38.01 18.54
CA GLU A 365 -15.03 -36.89 19.20
C GLU A 365 -15.21 -35.74 18.21
N TYR A 366 -16.45 -35.29 18.02
CA TYR A 366 -16.80 -34.21 17.12
C TYR A 366 -17.21 -32.97 17.92
N VAL A 367 -16.65 -31.81 17.57
CA VAL A 367 -16.97 -30.50 18.16
C VAL A 367 -17.94 -29.76 17.25
N PHE A 368 -19.15 -29.46 17.75
CA PHE A 368 -20.21 -28.79 16.99
C PHE A 368 -20.32 -27.29 17.28
N SER A 369 -19.50 -26.78 18.19
CA SER A 369 -19.53 -25.38 18.62
C SER A 369 -18.23 -24.62 18.38
N ASP A 370 -17.37 -25.13 17.50
CA ASP A 370 -16.11 -24.46 17.17
C ASP A 370 -16.40 -23.07 16.59
N GLY A 371 -15.78 -22.05 17.19
CA GLY A 371 -15.93 -20.67 16.78
C GLY A 371 -17.27 -20.00 17.11
N ILE A 372 -18.17 -20.63 17.89
CA ILE A 372 -19.45 -20.02 18.31
C ILE A 372 -19.63 -19.92 19.83
N GLY A 373 -19.92 -18.71 20.32
CA GLY A 373 -20.27 -18.42 21.71
C GLY A 373 -21.69 -17.88 21.87
N LYS A 374 -21.98 -17.31 23.04
CA LYS A 374 -23.26 -16.68 23.37
C LYS A 374 -23.07 -15.22 23.77
N ILE A 375 -24.07 -14.39 23.48
CA ILE A 375 -24.18 -13.00 23.94
C ILE A 375 -25.53 -12.79 24.62
N SER A 376 -25.55 -12.16 25.79
CA SER A 376 -26.81 -11.81 26.46
C SER A 376 -27.66 -10.86 25.61
N LEU A 377 -28.98 -10.95 25.72
CA LEU A 377 -29.90 -10.04 25.04
C LEU A 377 -29.64 -8.56 25.40
N GLU A 378 -29.27 -8.28 26.66
CA GLU A 378 -28.97 -6.92 27.11
C GLU A 378 -27.73 -6.36 26.40
N LEU A 379 -26.64 -7.14 26.33
CA LEU A 379 -25.43 -6.69 25.61
C LEU A 379 -25.71 -6.56 24.12
N ALA A 380 -26.41 -7.52 23.51
CA ALA A 380 -26.78 -7.51 22.09
C ALA A 380 -27.56 -6.23 21.73
N ARG A 381 -28.53 -5.82 22.57
CA ARG A 381 -29.28 -4.57 22.39
C ARG A 381 -28.39 -3.33 22.42
N LYS A 382 -27.46 -3.27 23.40
CA LYS A 382 -26.52 -2.14 23.51
C LYS A 382 -25.57 -2.08 22.31
N VAL A 383 -25.10 -3.24 21.83
CA VAL A 383 -24.26 -3.34 20.63
C VAL A 383 -25.03 -2.88 19.39
N ALA A 384 -26.25 -3.38 19.17
CA ALA A 384 -27.11 -3.00 18.04
C ALA A 384 -27.33 -1.49 17.98
N LYS A 385 -27.70 -0.88 19.13
CA LYS A 385 -27.87 0.57 19.24
C LYS A 385 -26.60 1.35 18.93
N LYS A 386 -25.43 0.89 19.42
CA LYS A 386 -24.16 1.56 19.14
C LYS A 386 -23.75 1.46 17.66
N CYS A 387 -24.10 0.37 17.00
CA CYS A 387 -23.88 0.20 15.57
C CYS A 387 -24.94 0.88 14.69
N GLY A 388 -25.92 1.58 15.27
CA GLY A 388 -26.96 2.28 14.54
C GLY A 388 -28.04 1.37 13.92
N TYR A 389 -28.23 0.16 14.46
CA TYR A 389 -29.30 -0.74 14.00
C TYR A 389 -30.58 -0.55 14.83
N ASP A 390 -31.72 -0.45 14.13
CA ASP A 390 -33.05 -0.35 14.76
C ASP A 390 -33.53 -1.69 15.33
N SER A 391 -33.07 -2.80 14.75
CA SER A 391 -33.36 -4.16 15.21
C SER A 391 -32.14 -4.79 15.88
N ILE A 392 -32.38 -5.76 16.76
CA ILE A 392 -31.31 -6.51 17.44
C ILE A 392 -30.92 -7.70 16.56
N PRO A 393 -29.68 -7.77 16.05
CA PRO A 393 -29.22 -8.95 15.31
C PRO A 393 -29.23 -10.20 16.18
N SER A 394 -29.60 -11.35 15.59
CA SER A 394 -29.62 -12.64 16.29
C SER A 394 -28.21 -13.23 16.52
N ALA A 395 -27.22 -12.76 15.77
CA ALA A 395 -25.83 -13.18 15.90
C ALA A 395 -24.87 -12.04 15.51
N PHE A 396 -23.67 -12.06 16.09
CA PHE A 396 -22.63 -11.06 15.90
C PHE A 396 -21.30 -11.73 15.62
N GLN A 397 -20.57 -11.28 14.60
CA GLN A 397 -19.18 -11.66 14.43
C GLN A 397 -18.30 -10.81 15.36
N ILE A 398 -17.51 -11.44 16.22
CA ILE A 398 -16.73 -10.75 17.25
C ILE A 398 -15.23 -11.01 17.13
N ARG A 399 -14.46 -10.06 17.67
CA ARG A 399 -13.05 -10.20 18.02
C ARG A 399 -12.85 -9.67 19.43
N TYR A 400 -12.60 -10.53 20.40
CA TYR A 400 -12.54 -10.17 21.81
C TYR A 400 -11.45 -10.98 22.52
N GLY A 401 -10.47 -10.32 23.16
CA GLY A 401 -9.48 -10.99 24.02
C GLY A 401 -8.70 -12.17 23.41
N GLY A 402 -8.53 -12.21 22.09
CA GLY A 402 -7.91 -13.34 21.35
C GLY A 402 -8.89 -14.36 20.78
N TYR A 403 -10.17 -14.29 21.16
CA TYR A 403 -11.27 -15.02 20.54
C TYR A 403 -11.70 -14.35 19.23
N LYS A 404 -11.93 -15.18 18.19
CA LYS A 404 -12.48 -14.77 16.90
C LYS A 404 -13.56 -15.78 16.51
N GLY A 405 -14.76 -15.30 16.22
CA GLY A 405 -15.87 -16.19 15.91
C GLY A 405 -17.20 -15.45 15.84
N VAL A 406 -18.28 -16.19 16.07
CA VAL A 406 -19.65 -15.68 16.11
C VAL A 406 -20.19 -15.84 17.54
N VAL A 407 -21.03 -14.93 18.00
CA VAL A 407 -21.84 -15.11 19.21
C VAL A 407 -23.31 -14.99 18.85
N ALA A 408 -24.11 -15.96 19.28
CA ALA A 408 -25.56 -15.95 19.10
C ALA A 408 -26.24 -15.39 20.34
N VAL A 409 -27.35 -14.66 20.16
CA VAL A 409 -28.13 -14.11 21.27
C VAL A 409 -28.73 -15.26 22.07
N ASP A 410 -28.41 -15.30 23.37
CA ASP A 410 -29.08 -16.14 24.35
C ASP A 410 -29.97 -15.25 25.23
N PRO A 411 -31.30 -15.23 25.00
CA PRO A 411 -32.23 -14.42 25.77
C PRO A 411 -32.27 -14.77 27.26
N THR A 412 -31.77 -15.95 27.64
CA THR A 412 -31.81 -16.45 29.02
C THR A 412 -30.50 -16.21 29.78
N SER A 413 -29.44 -15.78 29.09
CA SER A 413 -28.13 -15.56 29.71
C SER A 413 -28.08 -14.26 30.51
N SER A 414 -27.66 -14.35 31.77
CA SER A 414 -27.30 -13.21 32.62
C SER A 414 -25.84 -12.76 32.44
N VAL A 415 -24.99 -13.60 31.84
CA VAL A 415 -23.58 -13.30 31.56
C VAL A 415 -23.47 -12.60 30.22
N LYS A 416 -22.70 -11.51 30.16
CA LYS A 416 -22.58 -10.67 28.96
C LYS A 416 -22.08 -11.45 27.74
N LEU A 417 -21.02 -12.24 27.91
CA LEU A 417 -20.46 -13.12 26.88
C LEU A 417 -20.08 -14.49 27.44
N SER A 418 -20.45 -15.55 26.72
CA SER A 418 -20.03 -16.92 27.01
C SER A 418 -19.17 -17.43 25.86
N LEU A 419 -17.90 -17.73 26.11
CA LEU A 419 -16.91 -18.08 25.08
C LEU A 419 -16.43 -19.52 25.23
N ARG A 420 -15.99 -20.13 24.12
CA ARG A 420 -15.48 -21.51 24.05
C ARG A 420 -13.99 -21.50 23.70
N LYS A 421 -13.23 -22.46 24.21
CA LYS A 421 -11.76 -22.45 24.19
C LYS A 421 -11.14 -22.97 22.91
#